data_AF-A0A2H9N921-F1
#
_entry.id   AF-A0A2H9N921-F1
#
_cell.length_a   1.000
_cell.length_b   1.000
_cell.length_c   1.000
_cell.angle_alpha   90.00
_cell.angle_beta   90.00
_cell.angle_gamma   90.00
#
_symmetry.space_group_name_H-M   'P 1'
#
loop_
_entity.id
_entity.type
_entity.pdbx_description
1 polymer ?
#
loop_
_entity_poly.entity_id
_entity_poly.type
_entity_poly.pdbx_seq_one_letter_code
_entity_poly.pdbx_strand_id
1 'polypeptide(L)'
;MEKLTKAWKIVKWLDDARWSRGASSSLIPGPVFASLDPSSQILTHWLCYITDQQRPWRDVWTLGGPIFAEVVKEYRNTTNLDDVLDLLRAFTVSHKAGSVDTLRSKQQTIQGGTITFTPRFGMHLLSIAGTFYTLVSFGNNIVSYLSDNGLFIFRSSPALEHDSPTVRTVFLLYLLSYADVRKGFTSFHSQKKEISDEVMHRESRLRDLLRNESELEYAYLRWFRNRFYKRLWAGFRDYVKPGSYHEAIFVCALGEIKANSILRLLQEDRKQVLCALELPGDTWNLAFNQKLFDGRINHPSELRAYYNRLGAAGHLSEEFYPEQFDMSFDFAPRMCDRGEENFCPFKGSSKLKEYCLGNAGRGRLCPIVRILCGYESDCLPSECPILAGSVEDICSGCALVVS
;
A
#
# COMPACT_ATOMS: atom_id res chain seq x y z
N MET A 1 -19.11 23.31 -5.22
CA MET A 1 -17.77 23.81 -4.84
C MET A 1 -17.64 23.96 -3.34
N GLU A 2 -18.47 24.76 -2.67
CA GLU A 2 -18.39 24.97 -1.21
C GLU A 2 -18.46 23.67 -0.38
N LYS A 3 -19.42 22.78 -0.69
CA LYS A 3 -19.56 21.43 -0.08
C LYS A 3 -18.26 20.64 -0.13
N LEU A 4 -17.62 20.63 -1.30
CA LEU A 4 -16.38 19.90 -1.56
C LEU A 4 -15.19 20.53 -0.83
N THR A 5 -15.05 21.85 -0.87
CA THR A 5 -13.98 22.57 -0.18
C THR A 5 -14.02 22.31 1.33
N LYS A 6 -15.21 22.28 1.94
CA LYS A 6 -15.37 21.95 3.36
C LYS A 6 -15.05 20.48 3.63
N ALA A 7 -15.59 19.56 2.81
CA ALA A 7 -15.33 18.14 2.97
C ALA A 7 -13.84 17.80 2.86
N TRP A 8 -13.11 18.45 1.95
CA TRP A 8 -11.66 18.26 1.80
C TRP A 8 -10.85 18.63 3.01
N LYS A 9 -11.17 19.72 3.71
CA LYS A 9 -10.43 20.09 4.93
C LYS A 9 -10.49 18.97 5.96
N ILE A 10 -11.63 18.30 6.07
CA ILE A 10 -11.83 17.15 6.95
C ILE A 10 -11.07 15.93 6.40
N VAL A 11 -11.24 15.59 5.13
CA VAL A 11 -10.58 14.44 4.47
C VAL A 11 -9.07 14.54 4.58
N LYS A 12 -8.48 15.69 4.23
CA LYS A 12 -7.05 15.95 4.34
C LYS A 12 -6.58 15.83 5.78
N TRP A 13 -7.29 16.42 6.73
CA TRP A 13 -6.92 16.34 8.14
C TRP A 13 -6.92 14.90 8.67
N LEU A 14 -7.87 14.06 8.23
CA LEU A 14 -7.88 12.63 8.55
C LEU A 14 -6.79 11.84 7.83
N ASP A 15 -6.49 12.15 6.55
CA ASP A 15 -5.38 11.54 5.80
C ASP A 15 -4.03 11.89 6.46
N ASP A 16 -3.79 13.16 6.79
CA ASP A 16 -2.57 13.59 7.48
C ASP A 16 -2.42 12.87 8.83
N ALA A 17 -3.52 12.68 9.56
CA ALA A 17 -3.51 11.95 10.83
C ALA A 17 -3.19 10.45 10.64
N ARG A 18 -3.72 9.80 9.58
CA ARG A 18 -3.42 8.41 9.21
C ARG A 18 -1.93 8.19 8.97
N TRP A 19 -1.28 9.14 8.30
CA TRP A 19 0.13 9.06 7.94
C TRP A 19 1.07 9.70 8.96
N SER A 20 0.56 10.21 10.08
CA SER A 20 1.41 10.77 11.14
C SER A 20 2.27 9.69 11.82
N ARG A 21 3.45 10.08 12.33
CA ARG A 21 4.44 9.15 12.92
C ARG A 21 3.79 8.30 14.03
N GLY A 22 3.77 6.98 13.82
CA GLY A 22 3.23 6.00 14.77
C GLY A 22 1.80 5.53 14.50
N ALA A 23 1.06 6.19 13.60
CA ALA A 23 -0.34 5.85 13.29
C ALA A 23 -0.49 4.74 12.22
N SER A 24 0.58 4.36 11.52
CA SER A 24 0.50 3.36 10.45
C SER A 24 0.13 1.97 10.99
N SER A 25 -0.99 1.44 10.49
CA SER A 25 -1.42 0.06 10.76
C SER A 25 -0.49 -1.01 10.18
N SER A 26 0.48 -0.63 9.33
CA SER A 26 1.40 -1.56 8.63
C SER A 26 2.76 -1.69 9.31
N LEU A 27 2.86 -1.38 10.61
CA LEU A 27 4.10 -1.55 11.37
C LEU A 27 4.35 -3.03 11.67
N ILE A 28 5.53 -3.51 11.29
CA ILE A 28 5.98 -4.88 11.54
C ILE A 28 6.68 -4.91 12.91
N PRO A 29 6.20 -5.69 13.88
CA PRO A 29 6.81 -5.76 15.20
C PRO A 29 8.02 -6.69 15.21
N GLY A 30 8.82 -6.58 16.29
CA GLY A 30 9.85 -7.56 16.62
C GLY A 30 11.28 -7.08 16.38
N PRO A 31 12.24 -7.65 17.13
CA PRO A 31 13.63 -7.20 17.11
C PRO A 31 14.33 -7.49 15.78
N VAL A 32 13.91 -8.52 15.04
CA VAL A 32 14.53 -8.88 13.76
C VAL A 32 14.28 -7.76 12.74
N PHE A 33 13.02 -7.36 12.53
CA PHE A 33 12.67 -6.28 11.60
C PHE A 33 13.33 -4.95 11.97
N ALA A 34 13.35 -4.60 13.26
CA ALA A 34 14.01 -3.39 13.75
C ALA A 34 15.53 -3.38 13.50
N SER A 35 16.16 -4.55 13.39
CA SER A 35 17.60 -4.69 13.11
C SER A 35 17.98 -4.73 11.63
N LEU A 36 16.99 -4.82 10.73
CA LEU A 36 17.24 -4.86 9.28
C LEU A 36 17.69 -3.49 8.76
N ASP A 37 18.56 -3.50 7.74
CA ASP A 37 18.88 -2.29 6.97
C ASP A 37 17.62 -1.80 6.21
N PRO A 38 17.58 -0.51 5.80
CA PRO A 38 16.41 0.07 5.16
C PRO A 38 15.91 -0.70 3.93
N SER A 39 16.81 -1.18 3.06
CA SER A 39 16.41 -1.94 1.87
C SER A 39 15.75 -3.28 2.22
N SER A 40 16.27 -3.96 3.24
CA SER A 40 15.69 -5.20 3.79
C SER A 40 14.34 -4.95 4.45
N GLN A 41 14.15 -3.83 5.16
CA GLN A 41 12.86 -3.45 5.74
C GLN A 41 11.79 -3.23 4.66
N ILE A 42 12.12 -2.55 3.56
CA ILE A 42 11.22 -2.37 2.42
C ILE A 42 10.87 -3.71 1.79
N LEU A 43 11.85 -4.60 1.60
CA LEU A 43 11.58 -5.92 1.06
C LEU A 43 10.64 -6.72 1.98
N THR A 44 10.88 -6.76 3.30
CA THR A 44 10.00 -7.44 4.25
C THR A 44 8.57 -6.89 4.19
N HIS A 45 8.42 -5.56 4.15
CA HIS A 45 7.12 -4.91 4.03
C HIS A 45 6.43 -5.26 2.70
N TRP A 46 7.18 -5.32 1.60
CA TRP A 46 6.66 -5.73 0.30
C TRP A 46 6.12 -7.17 0.30
N LEU A 47 6.82 -8.12 0.95
CA LEU A 47 6.34 -9.51 1.05
C LEU A 47 5.02 -9.63 1.80
N CYS A 48 4.78 -8.76 2.79
CA CYS A 48 3.49 -8.70 3.47
C CYS A 48 2.37 -8.37 2.48
N TYR A 49 2.55 -7.38 1.59
CA TYR A 49 1.57 -7.04 0.56
C TYR A 49 1.32 -8.14 -0.48
N ILE A 50 2.32 -8.97 -0.77
CA ILE A 50 2.12 -10.16 -1.60
C ILE A 50 1.07 -11.09 -0.96
N THR A 51 1.09 -11.21 0.37
CA THR A 51 0.20 -12.12 1.13
C THR A 51 -1.06 -11.45 1.71
N ASP A 52 -1.19 -10.12 1.60
CA ASP A 52 -2.34 -9.35 2.05
C ASP A 52 -3.55 -9.54 1.09
N GLN A 53 -4.08 -10.75 1.00
CA GLN A 53 -5.28 -11.03 0.23
C GLN A 53 -6.21 -11.95 1.00
N GLN A 54 -7.40 -11.46 1.32
CA GLN A 54 -8.44 -12.18 2.06
C GLN A 54 -7.91 -12.77 3.39
N ARG A 55 -6.99 -12.05 4.03
CA ARG A 55 -6.47 -12.32 5.38
C ARG A 55 -6.85 -11.16 6.29
N PRO A 56 -7.05 -11.39 7.60
CA PRO A 56 -7.08 -10.30 8.56
C PRO A 56 -5.78 -9.50 8.45
N TRP A 57 -5.88 -8.19 8.21
CA TRP A 57 -4.70 -7.34 8.01
C TRP A 57 -3.72 -7.47 9.17
N ARG A 58 -4.24 -7.54 10.42
CA ARG A 58 -3.43 -7.68 11.62
C ARG A 58 -2.55 -8.92 11.57
N ASP A 59 -3.08 -10.08 11.17
CA ASP A 59 -2.31 -11.32 11.06
C ASP A 59 -1.12 -11.18 10.10
N VAL A 60 -1.34 -10.53 8.95
CA VAL A 60 -0.30 -10.35 7.94
C VAL A 60 0.88 -9.57 8.53
N TRP A 61 0.61 -8.48 9.23
CA TRP A 61 1.67 -7.63 9.78
C TRP A 61 2.25 -8.12 11.09
N THR A 62 1.43 -8.67 12.00
CA THR A 62 1.89 -9.08 13.34
C THR A 62 2.39 -10.52 13.41
N LEU A 63 2.01 -11.39 12.47
CA LEU A 63 2.49 -12.78 12.40
C LEU A 63 3.35 -13.00 11.16
N GLY A 64 2.87 -12.59 9.98
CA GLY A 64 3.60 -12.73 8.72
C GLY A 64 4.87 -11.86 8.69
N GLY A 65 4.73 -10.57 8.99
CA GLY A 65 5.83 -9.59 8.98
C GLY A 65 7.08 -10.03 9.75
N PRO A 66 6.99 -10.45 11.02
CA PRO A 66 8.14 -10.96 11.77
C PRO A 66 8.82 -12.16 11.11
N ILE A 67 8.04 -13.10 10.55
CA ILE A 67 8.61 -14.26 9.84
C ILE A 67 9.31 -13.81 8.55
N PHE A 68 8.68 -12.92 7.77
CA PHE A 68 9.30 -12.35 6.57
C PHE A 68 10.58 -11.57 6.88
N ALA A 69 10.69 -10.94 8.05
CA ALA A 69 11.91 -10.26 8.46
C ALA A 69 13.07 -11.26 8.65
N GLU A 70 12.79 -12.42 9.24
CA GLU A 70 13.79 -13.50 9.36
C GLU A 70 14.17 -14.10 8.01
N VAL A 71 13.17 -14.36 7.16
CA VAL A 71 13.40 -14.85 5.80
C VAL A 71 14.29 -13.89 5.01
N VAL A 72 13.98 -12.59 5.04
CA VAL A 72 14.78 -11.57 4.35
C VAL A 72 16.19 -11.48 4.94
N LYS A 73 16.34 -11.54 6.26
CA LYS A 73 17.65 -11.53 6.92
C LYS A 73 18.56 -12.66 6.42
N GLU A 74 18.03 -13.88 6.30
CA GLU A 74 18.78 -15.01 5.75
C GLU A 74 19.00 -14.87 4.23
N TYR A 75 17.99 -14.40 3.49
CA TYR A 75 18.05 -14.15 2.04
C TYR A 75 19.14 -13.16 1.63
N ARG A 76 19.48 -12.17 2.47
CA ARG A 76 20.54 -11.19 2.15
C ARG A 76 21.89 -11.85 1.83
N ASN A 77 22.16 -13.04 2.37
CA ASN A 77 23.40 -13.78 2.14
C ASN A 77 23.31 -14.74 0.94
N THR A 78 22.16 -14.85 0.29
CA THR A 78 21.96 -15.73 -0.87
C THR A 78 22.61 -15.13 -2.11
N THR A 79 23.55 -15.85 -2.72
CA THR A 79 24.25 -15.40 -3.94
C THR A 79 23.89 -16.19 -5.18
N ASN A 80 23.25 -17.35 -5.02
CA ASN A 80 22.82 -18.19 -6.12
C ASN A 80 21.31 -18.42 -6.07
N LEU A 81 20.77 -18.87 -7.19
CA LEU A 81 19.34 -19.05 -7.37
C LEU A 81 18.80 -20.34 -6.72
N ASP A 82 19.60 -21.40 -6.67
CA ASP A 82 19.21 -22.70 -6.09
C ASP A 82 18.95 -22.59 -4.57
N ASP A 83 19.73 -21.75 -3.89
CA ASP A 83 19.61 -21.47 -2.46
C ASP A 83 18.27 -20.81 -2.09
N VAL A 84 17.61 -20.10 -3.01
CA VAL A 84 16.36 -19.38 -2.74
C VAL A 84 15.24 -20.34 -2.33
N LEU A 85 15.07 -21.44 -3.07
CA LEU A 85 14.01 -22.40 -2.76
C LEU A 85 14.30 -23.21 -1.52
N ASP A 86 15.57 -23.54 -1.27
CA ASP A 86 15.97 -24.23 -0.05
C ASP A 86 15.82 -23.34 1.19
N LEU A 87 16.14 -22.05 1.07
CA LEU A 87 15.83 -21.06 2.09
C LEU A 87 14.33 -21.02 2.40
N LEU A 88 13.49 -20.81 1.38
CA LEU A 88 12.04 -20.70 1.59
C LEU A 88 11.45 -21.99 2.19
N ARG A 89 11.91 -23.15 1.72
CA ARG A 89 11.53 -24.46 2.29
C ARG A 89 11.94 -24.61 3.76
N ALA A 90 13.09 -24.07 4.16
CA ALA A 90 13.54 -24.10 5.56
C ALA A 90 12.67 -23.26 6.50
N PHE A 91 11.88 -22.33 5.97
CA PHE A 91 10.91 -21.53 6.73
C PHE A 91 9.47 -22.03 6.60
N THR A 92 9.20 -23.10 5.84
CA THR A 92 7.85 -23.65 5.70
C THR A 92 7.67 -25.03 6.28
N VAL A 93 6.45 -25.29 6.76
CA VAL A 93 5.98 -26.60 7.19
C VAL A 93 4.78 -26.99 6.34
N SER A 94 4.84 -28.17 5.74
CA SER A 94 3.70 -28.76 5.03
C SER A 94 2.84 -29.58 6.00
N HIS A 95 1.52 -29.42 5.93
CA HIS A 95 0.59 -30.12 6.83
C HIS A 95 -0.09 -31.32 6.16
N LYS A 96 -0.66 -31.12 4.97
CA LYS A 96 -1.36 -32.14 4.18
C LYS A 96 -1.09 -31.92 2.69
N ALA A 97 -1.13 -32.98 1.89
CA ALA A 97 -1.07 -32.87 0.44
C ALA A 97 -2.18 -31.91 -0.06
N GLY A 98 -1.83 -30.96 -0.92
CA GLY A 98 -2.74 -29.94 -1.45
C GLY A 98 -3.05 -28.77 -0.50
N SER A 99 -2.49 -28.76 0.72
CA SER A 99 -2.59 -27.60 1.62
C SER A 99 -1.49 -26.57 1.34
N VAL A 100 -1.81 -25.29 1.53
CA VAL A 100 -0.82 -24.23 1.44
C VAL A 100 0.16 -24.37 2.61
N ASP A 101 1.46 -24.31 2.30
CA ASP A 101 2.50 -24.35 3.33
C ASP A 101 2.33 -23.23 4.36
N THR A 102 2.61 -23.57 5.62
CA THR A 102 2.63 -22.62 6.73
C THR A 102 4.06 -22.12 6.94
N LEU A 103 4.26 -20.81 6.89
CA LEU A 103 5.52 -20.17 7.27
C LEU A 103 5.68 -20.23 8.79
N ARG A 104 6.89 -20.49 9.25
CA ARG A 104 7.23 -20.63 10.66
C ARG A 104 8.49 -19.84 10.99
N SER A 105 8.41 -19.03 12.03
CA SER A 105 9.58 -18.34 12.58
C SER A 105 10.58 -19.34 13.17
N LYS A 106 11.87 -19.08 13.00
CA LYS A 106 12.95 -19.84 13.63
C LYS A 106 13.39 -19.21 14.96
N GLN A 107 13.19 -17.90 15.15
CA GLN A 107 13.80 -17.15 16.24
C GLN A 107 12.80 -16.44 17.16
N GLN A 108 11.60 -16.16 16.68
CA GLN A 108 10.60 -15.32 17.34
C GLN A 108 9.41 -16.13 17.86
N THR A 109 8.89 -15.71 19.01
CA THR A 109 7.74 -16.31 19.67
C THR A 109 6.69 -15.26 20.02
N ILE A 110 5.42 -15.68 20.08
CA ILE A 110 4.30 -14.87 20.56
C ILE A 110 3.52 -15.69 21.59
N GLN A 111 3.27 -15.12 22.76
CA GLN A 111 2.60 -15.81 23.88
C GLN A 111 3.25 -17.17 24.24
N GLY A 112 4.58 -17.27 24.12
CA GLY A 112 5.33 -18.50 24.40
C GLY A 112 5.32 -19.55 23.29
N GLY A 113 4.55 -19.36 22.21
CA GLY A 113 4.54 -20.23 21.02
C GLY A 113 5.37 -19.67 19.86
N THR A 114 5.92 -20.55 19.01
CA THR A 114 6.56 -20.10 17.76
C THR A 114 5.55 -19.39 16.87
N ILE A 115 5.94 -18.25 16.28
CA ILE A 115 5.07 -17.53 15.34
C ILE A 115 4.90 -18.36 14.07
N THR A 116 3.66 -18.51 13.61
CA THR A 116 3.31 -19.16 12.35
C THR A 116 2.36 -18.29 11.52
N PHE A 117 2.44 -18.42 10.20
CA PHE A 117 1.59 -17.69 9.26
C PHE A 117 1.36 -18.51 8.00
N THR A 118 0.09 -18.78 7.68
CA THR A 118 -0.28 -19.48 6.44
C THR A 118 -0.85 -18.48 5.44
N PRO A 119 -0.18 -18.23 4.29
CA PRO A 119 -0.75 -17.43 3.22
C PRO A 119 -2.08 -18.01 2.75
N ARG A 120 -2.96 -17.17 2.22
CA ARG A 120 -4.29 -17.62 1.77
C ARG A 120 -4.19 -18.55 0.56
N PHE A 121 -3.28 -18.25 -0.36
CA PHE A 121 -3.12 -18.96 -1.62
C PHE A 121 -1.65 -19.32 -1.82
N GLY A 122 -1.35 -20.53 -2.30
CA GLY A 122 0.04 -20.91 -2.56
C GLY A 122 0.67 -20.17 -3.75
N MET A 123 -0.13 -19.50 -4.59
CA MET A 123 0.40 -18.54 -5.56
C MET A 123 1.16 -17.37 -4.90
N HIS A 124 0.86 -17.05 -3.64
CA HIS A 124 1.64 -16.06 -2.87
C HIS A 124 3.05 -16.56 -2.59
N LEU A 125 3.22 -17.85 -2.32
CA LEU A 125 4.54 -18.46 -2.13
C LEU A 125 5.35 -18.43 -3.44
N LEU A 126 4.70 -18.72 -4.58
CA LEU A 126 5.35 -18.57 -5.89
C LEU A 126 5.75 -17.11 -6.16
N SER A 127 4.89 -16.16 -5.83
CA SER A 127 5.16 -14.72 -5.99
C SER A 127 6.36 -14.27 -5.14
N ILE A 128 6.46 -14.73 -3.89
CA ILE A 128 7.62 -14.50 -3.02
C ILE A 128 8.88 -15.12 -3.63
N ALA A 129 8.81 -16.39 -4.05
CA ALA A 129 9.95 -17.09 -4.66
C ALA A 129 10.45 -16.38 -5.92
N GLY A 130 9.54 -16.03 -6.84
CA GLY A 130 9.87 -15.29 -8.06
C GLY A 130 10.46 -13.90 -7.78
N THR A 131 9.96 -13.21 -6.74
CA THR A 131 10.51 -11.92 -6.29
C THR A 131 11.97 -12.09 -5.86
N PHE A 132 12.26 -13.05 -4.98
CA PHE A 132 13.63 -13.33 -4.53
C PHE A 132 14.54 -13.76 -5.67
N TYR A 133 14.07 -14.66 -6.54
CA TYR A 133 14.83 -15.12 -7.70
C TYR A 133 15.26 -13.94 -8.59
N THR A 134 14.34 -13.01 -8.85
CA THR A 134 14.61 -11.81 -9.65
C THR A 134 15.64 -10.92 -8.95
N LEU A 135 15.46 -10.66 -7.66
CA LEU A 135 16.30 -9.72 -6.90
C LEU A 135 17.73 -10.20 -6.66
N VAL A 136 18.06 -11.50 -6.84
CA VAL A 136 19.46 -11.97 -6.81
C VAL A 136 20.31 -11.20 -7.81
N SER A 137 19.79 -10.94 -9.02
CA SER A 137 20.48 -10.15 -10.05
C SER A 137 20.65 -8.67 -9.70
N PHE A 138 19.95 -8.19 -8.66
CA PHE A 138 19.94 -6.80 -8.19
C PHE A 138 20.49 -6.69 -6.75
N GLY A 139 21.35 -7.64 -6.34
CA GLY A 139 22.00 -7.63 -5.03
C GLY A 139 21.01 -7.79 -3.87
N ASN A 140 19.96 -8.59 -4.07
CA ASN A 140 18.90 -8.87 -3.09
C ASN A 140 18.18 -7.59 -2.61
N ASN A 141 18.07 -6.57 -3.46
CA ASN A 141 17.59 -5.24 -3.09
C ASN A 141 16.54 -4.71 -4.10
N ILE A 142 15.32 -4.51 -3.60
CA ILE A 142 14.20 -3.97 -4.39
C ILE A 142 14.43 -2.54 -4.87
N VAL A 143 15.16 -1.73 -4.11
CA VAL A 143 15.48 -0.35 -4.46
C VAL A 143 16.53 -0.31 -5.58
N SER A 144 17.51 -1.21 -5.54
CA SER A 144 18.46 -1.40 -6.66
C SER A 144 17.74 -1.82 -7.92
N TYR A 145 16.78 -2.75 -7.83
CA TYR A 145 15.94 -3.13 -8.97
C TYR A 145 15.22 -1.93 -9.61
N LEU A 146 14.63 -1.03 -8.81
CA LEU A 146 13.99 0.17 -9.35
C LEU A 146 15.00 1.15 -9.94
N SER A 147 16.14 1.37 -9.25
CA SER A 147 17.19 2.28 -9.69
C SER A 147 17.81 1.86 -11.03
N ASP A 148 18.13 0.57 -11.18
CA ASP A 148 18.74 0.02 -12.39
C ASP A 148 17.79 0.10 -13.60
N ASN A 149 16.49 0.16 -13.36
CA ASN A 149 15.46 0.35 -14.39
C ASN A 149 15.00 1.81 -14.51
N GLY A 150 15.79 2.77 -14.00
CA GLY A 150 15.47 4.20 -14.00
C GLY A 150 15.24 4.79 -15.39
N LEU A 151 15.97 4.33 -16.43
CA LEU A 151 15.75 4.77 -17.81
C LEU A 151 14.33 4.52 -18.29
N PHE A 152 13.76 3.36 -17.94
CA PHE A 152 12.37 3.05 -18.24
C PHE A 152 11.42 3.92 -17.41
N ILE A 153 11.68 4.09 -16.10
CA ILE A 153 10.84 4.88 -15.18
C ILE A 153 10.66 6.31 -15.68
N PHE A 154 11.75 6.97 -16.08
CA PHE A 154 11.73 8.39 -16.46
C PHE A 154 11.49 8.63 -17.95
N ARG A 155 11.14 7.59 -18.71
CA ARG A 155 10.69 7.75 -20.09
C ARG A 155 9.32 8.42 -20.12
N SER A 156 9.15 9.35 -21.07
CA SER A 156 7.85 9.92 -21.40
C SER A 156 7.23 9.16 -22.58
N SER A 157 6.01 8.64 -22.43
CA SER A 157 5.20 8.19 -23.56
C SER A 157 4.14 9.23 -23.92
N PRO A 158 4.32 10.00 -25.01
CA PRO A 158 3.34 11.00 -25.42
C PRO A 158 1.99 10.39 -25.87
N ALA A 159 1.94 9.06 -26.06
CA ALA A 159 0.75 8.34 -26.50
C ALA A 159 -0.24 8.01 -25.37
N LEU A 160 0.13 8.22 -24.10
CA LEU A 160 -0.69 7.84 -22.95
C LEU A 160 -1.01 9.05 -22.07
N GLU A 161 -2.29 9.41 -22.03
CA GLU A 161 -2.81 10.33 -21.03
C GLU A 161 -2.58 9.72 -19.63
N HIS A 162 -1.96 10.50 -18.74
CA HIS A 162 -1.58 10.11 -17.37
C HIS A 162 -0.43 9.09 -17.23
N ASP A 163 0.39 8.89 -18.27
CA ASP A 163 1.71 8.26 -18.07
C ASP A 163 2.55 9.09 -17.09
N SER A 164 3.29 8.41 -16.23
CA SER A 164 4.18 9.07 -15.26
C SER A 164 5.24 8.11 -14.74
N PRO A 165 6.35 8.65 -14.20
CA PRO A 165 7.34 7.86 -13.49
C PRO A 165 6.75 7.01 -12.37
N THR A 166 5.69 7.48 -11.72
CA THR A 166 4.97 6.73 -10.68
C THR A 166 4.32 5.47 -11.23
N VAL A 167 3.56 5.59 -12.32
CA VAL A 167 2.86 4.44 -12.90
C VAL A 167 3.86 3.43 -13.47
N ARG A 168 4.97 3.89 -14.05
CA ARG A 168 6.06 3.04 -14.53
C ARG A 168 6.81 2.33 -13.41
N THR A 169 7.05 3.00 -12.28
CA THR A 169 7.62 2.38 -11.07
C THR A 169 6.71 1.26 -10.56
N VAL A 170 5.41 1.51 -10.51
CA VAL A 170 4.41 0.52 -10.09
C VAL A 170 4.33 -0.65 -11.08
N PHE A 171 4.48 -0.41 -12.38
CA PHE A 171 4.58 -1.49 -13.36
C PHE A 171 5.81 -2.38 -13.14
N LEU A 172 6.97 -1.81 -12.79
CA LEU A 172 8.14 -2.62 -12.44
C LEU A 172 7.90 -3.46 -11.19
N LEU A 173 7.26 -2.91 -10.16
CA LEU A 173 6.85 -3.69 -8.98
C LEU A 173 5.83 -4.80 -9.32
N TYR A 174 4.95 -4.55 -10.30
CA TYR A 174 4.07 -5.57 -10.85
C TYR A 174 4.86 -6.70 -11.52
N LEU A 175 5.81 -6.36 -12.39
CA LEU A 175 6.68 -7.33 -13.04
C LEU A 175 7.46 -8.15 -12.01
N LEU A 176 7.97 -7.50 -10.96
CA LEU A 176 8.77 -8.11 -9.91
C LEU A 176 8.03 -9.20 -9.13
N SER A 177 6.74 -9.05 -8.87
CA SER A 177 6.03 -9.94 -7.93
C SER A 177 4.72 -10.52 -8.43
N TYR A 178 4.01 -9.87 -9.35
CA TYR A 178 2.63 -10.23 -9.70
C TYR A 178 2.47 -10.72 -11.14
N ALA A 179 3.40 -10.38 -12.04
CA ALA A 179 3.37 -10.83 -13.43
C ALA A 179 3.61 -12.33 -13.55
N ASP A 180 2.80 -12.97 -14.40
CA ASP A 180 2.89 -14.38 -14.79
C ASP A 180 2.86 -15.37 -13.60
N VAL A 181 2.24 -15.01 -12.48
CA VAL A 181 2.07 -15.90 -11.33
C VAL A 181 0.88 -16.84 -11.54
N ARG A 182 1.17 -18.11 -11.80
CA ARG A 182 0.14 -19.15 -12.04
C ARG A 182 -0.50 -19.65 -10.74
N LYS A 183 -1.73 -20.16 -10.87
CA LYS A 183 -2.46 -20.85 -9.79
C LYS A 183 -2.06 -22.33 -9.73
N GLY A 184 -2.35 -23.00 -8.62
CA GLY A 184 -2.16 -24.45 -8.45
C GLY A 184 -0.94 -24.84 -7.61
N PHE A 185 -0.08 -23.88 -7.26
CA PHE A 185 0.98 -24.08 -6.28
C PHE A 185 0.41 -24.01 -4.87
N THR A 186 0.87 -24.92 -4.02
CA THR A 186 0.45 -25.06 -2.63
C THR A 186 1.64 -25.25 -1.70
N SER A 187 2.68 -25.99 -2.11
CA SER A 187 3.77 -26.35 -1.19
C SER A 187 5.16 -26.35 -1.85
N PHE A 188 6.16 -25.78 -1.16
CA PHE A 188 7.58 -25.91 -1.53
C PHE A 188 8.13 -27.32 -1.29
N HIS A 189 7.47 -28.11 -0.44
CA HIS A 189 7.90 -29.47 -0.11
C HIS A 189 7.48 -30.46 -1.20
N SER A 190 6.21 -30.41 -1.63
CA SER A 190 5.68 -31.36 -2.61
C SER A 190 5.80 -30.90 -4.06
N GLN A 191 6.02 -29.61 -4.33
CA GLN A 191 6.09 -29.05 -5.69
C GLN A 191 7.40 -28.28 -5.96
N LYS A 192 8.51 -28.67 -5.29
CA LYS A 192 9.81 -27.94 -5.40
C LYS A 192 10.24 -27.80 -6.85
N LYS A 193 10.17 -28.88 -7.63
CA LYS A 193 10.66 -28.89 -9.02
C LYS A 193 9.80 -27.99 -9.92
N GLU A 194 8.49 -28.10 -9.82
CA GLU A 194 7.54 -27.31 -10.61
C GLU A 194 7.68 -25.81 -10.29
N ILE A 195 7.88 -25.48 -9.00
CA ILE A 195 8.17 -24.10 -8.60
C ILE A 195 9.48 -23.63 -9.20
N SER A 196 10.54 -24.45 -9.13
CA SER A 196 11.85 -24.15 -9.72
C SER A 196 11.76 -23.86 -11.22
N ASP A 197 11.12 -24.75 -11.97
CA ASP A 197 10.96 -24.62 -13.41
C ASP A 197 10.18 -23.33 -13.76
N GLU A 198 9.12 -23.03 -13.00
CA GLU A 198 8.31 -21.81 -13.21
C GLU A 198 9.08 -20.52 -12.87
N VAL A 199 9.79 -20.46 -11.74
CA VAL A 199 10.56 -19.25 -11.38
C VAL A 199 11.74 -19.02 -12.32
N MET A 200 12.42 -20.08 -12.76
CA MET A 200 13.50 -19.99 -13.76
C MET A 200 12.98 -19.49 -15.11
N HIS A 201 11.87 -20.06 -15.58
CA HIS A 201 11.26 -19.64 -16.85
C HIS A 201 10.79 -18.18 -16.79
N ARG A 202 10.14 -17.80 -15.69
CA ARG A 202 9.70 -16.42 -15.45
C ARG A 202 10.88 -15.45 -15.41
N GLU A 203 11.93 -15.78 -14.68
CA GLU A 203 13.13 -14.93 -14.56
C GLU A 203 13.84 -14.75 -15.90
N SER A 204 13.97 -15.82 -16.70
CA SER A 204 14.53 -15.70 -18.05
C SER A 204 13.72 -14.73 -18.91
N ARG A 205 12.38 -14.88 -18.92
CA ARG A 205 11.50 -13.99 -19.69
C ARG A 205 11.54 -12.55 -19.19
N LEU A 206 11.56 -12.34 -17.88
CA LEU A 206 11.65 -11.00 -17.30
C LEU A 206 12.98 -10.34 -17.64
N ARG A 207 14.09 -11.08 -17.58
CA ARG A 207 15.41 -10.58 -17.97
C ARG A 207 15.46 -10.16 -19.43
N ASP A 208 14.91 -10.98 -20.33
CA ASP A 208 14.84 -10.66 -21.75
C ASP A 208 13.96 -9.42 -21.99
N LEU A 209 12.82 -9.35 -21.30
CA LEU A 209 11.91 -8.20 -21.35
C LEU A 209 12.60 -6.90 -20.89
N LEU A 210 13.31 -6.91 -19.76
CA LEU A 210 13.99 -5.72 -19.23
C LEU A 210 15.16 -5.25 -20.11
N ARG A 211 15.75 -6.15 -20.92
CA ARG A 211 16.81 -5.82 -21.88
C ARG A 211 16.27 -5.26 -23.20
N ASN A 212 15.04 -5.62 -23.56
CA ASN A 212 14.41 -5.16 -24.80
C ASN A 212 13.45 -4.00 -24.52
N GLU A 213 13.94 -2.79 -24.74
CA GLU A 213 13.22 -1.54 -24.53
C GLU A 213 11.83 -1.50 -25.18
N SER A 214 11.73 -1.96 -26.43
CA SER A 214 10.49 -1.95 -27.21
C SER A 214 9.47 -2.95 -26.68
N GLU A 215 9.93 -4.14 -26.29
CA GLU A 215 9.07 -5.15 -25.69
C GLU A 215 8.60 -4.74 -24.29
N LEU A 216 9.48 -4.14 -23.49
CA LEU A 216 9.12 -3.60 -22.17
C LEU A 216 8.05 -2.52 -22.29
N GLU A 217 8.21 -1.58 -23.23
CA GLU A 217 7.21 -0.55 -23.49
C GLU A 217 5.90 -1.19 -23.96
N TYR A 218 5.93 -2.16 -24.87
CA TYR A 218 4.73 -2.86 -25.30
C TYR A 218 4.01 -3.58 -24.14
N ALA A 219 4.75 -4.26 -23.26
CA ALA A 219 4.21 -4.90 -22.07
C ALA A 219 3.59 -3.86 -21.11
N TYR A 220 4.25 -2.71 -20.93
CA TYR A 220 3.75 -1.60 -20.14
C TYR A 220 2.42 -1.08 -20.71
N LEU A 221 2.34 -0.78 -22.01
CA LEU A 221 1.12 -0.28 -22.64
C LEU A 221 -0.05 -1.25 -22.49
N ARG A 222 0.21 -2.57 -22.58
CA ARG A 222 -0.79 -3.61 -22.35
C ARG A 222 -1.27 -3.64 -20.89
N TRP A 223 -0.33 -3.55 -19.94
CA TRP A 223 -0.65 -3.55 -18.52
C TRP A 223 -1.38 -2.27 -18.10
N PHE A 224 -0.98 -1.12 -18.63
CA PHE A 224 -1.53 0.21 -18.28
C PHE A 224 -3.05 0.27 -18.43
N ARG A 225 -3.61 -0.44 -19.42
CA ARG A 225 -5.06 -0.52 -19.66
C ARG A 225 -5.82 -1.34 -18.61
N ASN A 226 -5.15 -2.26 -17.91
CA ASN A 226 -5.72 -3.18 -16.93
C ASN A 226 -4.98 -3.14 -15.58
N ARG A 227 -4.38 -2.00 -15.23
CA ARG A 227 -3.41 -1.82 -14.13
C ARG A 227 -3.96 -1.90 -12.71
N PHE A 228 -5.18 -2.41 -12.52
CA PHE A 228 -5.86 -2.40 -11.22
C PHE A 228 -5.40 -3.58 -10.34
N TYR A 229 -4.34 -3.34 -9.57
CA TYR A 229 -3.85 -4.26 -8.54
C TYR A 229 -3.85 -3.57 -7.17
N LYS A 230 -4.93 -3.70 -6.41
CA LYS A 230 -5.16 -2.96 -5.13
C LYS A 230 -3.95 -3.02 -4.18
N ARG A 231 -3.33 -4.20 -4.00
CA ARG A 231 -2.21 -4.38 -3.05
C ARG A 231 -0.87 -3.84 -3.55
N LEU A 232 -0.65 -3.91 -4.86
CA LEU A 232 0.50 -3.28 -5.50
C LEU A 232 0.48 -1.75 -5.28
N TRP A 233 -0.67 -1.12 -5.53
CA TRP A 233 -0.84 0.32 -5.30
C TRP A 233 -0.78 0.69 -3.82
N ALA A 234 -1.39 -0.11 -2.94
CA ALA A 234 -1.33 0.11 -1.50
C ALA A 234 0.11 0.05 -0.97
N GLY A 235 0.91 -0.94 -1.40
CA GLY A 235 2.30 -1.05 -0.97
C GLY A 235 3.17 0.09 -1.47
N PHE A 236 3.02 0.48 -2.74
CA PHE A 236 3.79 1.61 -3.27
C PHE A 236 3.40 2.94 -2.62
N ARG A 237 2.11 3.15 -2.33
CA ARG A 237 1.62 4.32 -1.61
C ARG A 237 2.34 4.50 -0.28
N ASP A 238 2.46 3.45 0.52
CA ASP A 238 3.12 3.52 1.83
C ASP A 238 4.59 3.97 1.73
N TYR A 239 5.24 3.82 0.56
CA TYR A 239 6.61 4.28 0.29
C TYR A 239 6.72 5.74 -0.16
N VAL A 240 5.63 6.33 -0.66
CA VAL A 240 5.65 7.70 -1.20
C VAL A 240 4.81 8.67 -0.39
N LYS A 241 4.05 8.18 0.59
CA LYS A 241 3.17 8.98 1.42
C LYS A 241 3.93 9.76 2.48
N PRO A 242 3.81 11.11 2.49
CA PRO A 242 4.49 11.93 3.48
C PRO A 242 4.12 11.55 4.91
N GLY A 243 5.14 11.33 5.75
CA GLY A 243 4.96 11.00 7.16
C GLY A 243 4.85 9.50 7.44
N SER A 244 4.58 8.68 6.40
CA SER A 244 4.59 7.22 6.50
C SER A 244 5.93 6.72 7.04
N TYR A 245 5.87 5.75 7.96
CA TYR A 245 7.06 5.07 8.45
C TYR A 245 7.90 4.48 7.31
N HIS A 246 7.23 3.86 6.33
CA HIS A 246 7.91 3.22 5.20
C HIS A 246 8.37 4.21 4.13
N GLU A 247 7.82 5.43 4.07
CA GLU A 247 8.37 6.51 3.23
C GLU A 247 9.76 6.91 3.71
N ALA A 248 9.91 7.13 5.02
CA ALA A 248 11.20 7.48 5.61
C ALA A 248 12.28 6.41 5.35
N ILE A 249 11.91 5.14 5.49
CA ILE A 249 12.80 4.00 5.19
C ILE A 249 13.13 3.96 3.70
N PHE A 250 12.13 4.12 2.82
CA PHE A 250 12.33 4.05 1.38
C PHE A 250 13.26 5.16 0.87
N VAL A 251 13.07 6.39 1.34
CA VAL A 251 13.96 7.52 1.06
C VAL A 251 15.38 7.26 1.58
N CYS A 252 15.51 6.67 2.78
CA CYS A 252 16.82 6.27 3.31
C CYS A 252 17.52 5.26 2.38
N ALA A 253 16.82 4.18 2.02
CA ALA A 253 17.35 3.13 1.15
C ALA A 253 17.75 3.66 -0.24
N LEU A 254 16.95 4.58 -0.82
CA LEU A 254 17.28 5.26 -2.07
C LEU A 254 18.57 6.10 -1.94
N GLY A 255 18.75 6.78 -0.81
CA GLY A 255 19.95 7.55 -0.49
C GLY A 255 21.21 6.69 -0.38
N GLU A 256 21.11 5.54 0.29
CA GLU A 256 22.23 4.59 0.47
C GLU A 256 22.78 4.09 -0.88
N ILE A 257 21.90 3.83 -1.85
CA ILE A 257 22.30 3.37 -3.19
C ILE A 257 22.47 4.51 -4.22
N LYS A 258 22.30 5.77 -3.80
CA LYS A 258 22.40 6.97 -4.65
C LYS A 258 21.43 6.98 -5.85
N ALA A 259 20.19 6.54 -5.65
CA ALA A 259 19.12 6.56 -6.64
C ALA A 259 18.54 7.99 -6.83
N ASN A 260 19.40 8.94 -7.23
CA ASN A 260 19.14 10.38 -7.21
C ASN A 260 17.91 10.79 -8.02
N SER A 261 17.66 10.15 -9.16
CA SER A 261 16.50 10.49 -10.00
C SER A 261 15.17 10.20 -9.30
N ILE A 262 15.07 9.07 -8.57
CA ILE A 262 13.87 8.70 -7.81
C ILE A 262 13.76 9.58 -6.56
N LEU A 263 14.88 9.84 -5.86
CA LEU A 263 14.88 10.78 -4.73
C LEU A 263 14.36 12.16 -5.14
N ARG A 264 14.85 12.68 -6.27
CA ARG A 264 14.43 13.96 -6.82
C ARG A 264 12.93 13.98 -7.12
N LEU A 265 12.41 12.93 -7.77
CA LEU A 265 10.97 12.78 -8.01
C LEU A 265 10.15 12.84 -6.71
N LEU A 266 10.63 12.20 -5.64
CA LEU A 266 9.94 12.19 -4.34
C LEU A 266 10.10 13.48 -3.54
N GLN A 267 11.12 14.30 -3.80
CA GLN A 267 11.42 15.52 -3.06
C GLN A 267 10.90 16.78 -3.77
N GLU A 268 11.10 16.88 -5.07
CA GLU A 268 10.75 18.04 -5.90
C GLU A 268 9.37 17.89 -6.55
N ASP A 269 9.05 16.70 -7.06
CA ASP A 269 7.84 16.44 -7.86
C ASP A 269 6.79 15.61 -7.10
N ARG A 270 6.82 15.68 -5.77
CA ARG A 270 5.99 14.87 -4.87
C ARG A 270 4.49 14.94 -5.18
N LYS A 271 3.97 16.11 -5.52
CA LYS A 271 2.56 16.29 -5.89
C LYS A 271 2.20 15.46 -7.13
N GLN A 272 3.09 15.41 -8.12
CA GLN A 272 2.88 14.60 -9.33
C GLN A 272 2.78 13.12 -8.97
N VAL A 273 3.65 12.64 -8.07
CA VAL A 273 3.63 11.26 -7.57
C VAL A 273 2.30 10.93 -6.89
N LEU A 274 1.87 11.78 -5.96
CA LEU A 274 0.64 11.57 -5.19
C LEU A 274 -0.62 11.67 -6.06
N CYS A 275 -0.63 12.53 -7.08
CA CYS A 275 -1.72 12.61 -8.06
C CYS A 275 -1.80 11.38 -8.98
N ALA A 276 -0.66 10.72 -9.23
CA ALA A 276 -0.61 9.53 -10.08
C ALA A 276 -1.10 8.26 -9.36
N LEU A 277 -0.98 8.18 -8.02
CA LEU A 277 -1.42 7.03 -7.21
C LEU A 277 -2.85 6.62 -7.50
N GLU A 278 -3.09 5.36 -7.88
CA GLU A 278 -4.43 4.85 -8.20
C GLU A 278 -5.36 4.89 -6.99
N LEU A 279 -6.62 5.24 -7.24
CA LEU A 279 -7.65 5.32 -6.20
C LEU A 279 -8.17 3.93 -5.86
N PRO A 280 -8.14 3.49 -4.59
CA PRO A 280 -8.68 2.18 -4.22
C PRO A 280 -10.21 2.16 -4.43
N GLY A 281 -10.68 1.24 -5.27
CA GLY A 281 -12.11 1.04 -5.59
C GLY A 281 -12.87 0.27 -4.52
N ASP A 282 -12.63 0.54 -3.25
CA ASP A 282 -13.37 -0.09 -2.15
C ASP A 282 -14.82 0.39 -2.11
N THR A 283 -15.76 -0.51 -1.77
CA THR A 283 -17.19 -0.20 -1.73
C THR A 283 -17.49 0.97 -0.79
N TRP A 284 -16.75 1.10 0.32
CA TRP A 284 -16.90 2.22 1.25
C TRP A 284 -16.52 3.57 0.64
N ASN A 285 -15.40 3.59 -0.09
CA ASN A 285 -14.96 4.79 -0.79
C ASN A 285 -15.98 5.18 -1.87
N LEU A 286 -16.52 4.20 -2.60
CA LEU A 286 -17.51 4.46 -3.64
C LEU A 286 -18.82 4.98 -3.04
N ALA A 287 -19.35 4.35 -1.99
CA ALA A 287 -20.57 4.81 -1.33
C ALA A 287 -20.42 6.23 -0.76
N PHE A 288 -19.27 6.51 -0.12
CA PHE A 288 -18.97 7.85 0.38
C PHE A 288 -18.90 8.88 -0.75
N ASN A 289 -18.18 8.58 -1.84
CA ASN A 289 -18.06 9.48 -2.99
C ASN A 289 -19.42 9.70 -3.67
N GLN A 290 -20.25 8.67 -3.83
CA GLN A 290 -21.61 8.81 -4.36
C GLN A 290 -22.41 9.83 -3.56
N LYS A 291 -22.36 9.79 -2.21
CA LYS A 291 -23.06 10.77 -1.38
C LYS A 291 -22.43 12.16 -1.43
N LEU A 292 -21.11 12.24 -1.44
CA LEU A 292 -20.39 13.52 -1.50
C LEU A 292 -20.64 14.26 -2.83
N PHE A 293 -20.79 13.51 -3.93
CA PHE A 293 -20.91 14.02 -5.30
C PHE A 293 -22.29 13.80 -5.91
N ASP A 294 -23.34 13.67 -5.09
CA ASP A 294 -24.75 13.59 -5.51
C ASP A 294 -25.00 12.53 -6.61
N GLY A 295 -24.41 11.35 -6.44
CA GLY A 295 -24.54 10.18 -7.33
C GLY A 295 -23.69 10.22 -8.62
N ARG A 296 -22.89 11.27 -8.83
CA ARG A 296 -22.11 11.45 -10.08
C ARG A 296 -20.83 10.63 -10.17
N ILE A 297 -20.42 9.97 -9.09
CA ILE A 297 -19.17 9.21 -9.01
C ILE A 297 -19.47 7.81 -8.50
N ASN A 298 -19.40 6.84 -9.40
CA ASN A 298 -19.67 5.42 -9.20
C ASN A 298 -18.43 4.55 -9.44
N HIS A 299 -17.37 5.11 -10.03
CA HIS A 299 -16.12 4.42 -10.28
C HIS A 299 -14.89 5.30 -9.93
N PRO A 300 -13.75 4.72 -9.49
CA PRO A 300 -12.57 5.52 -9.15
C PRO A 300 -12.03 6.38 -10.30
N SER A 301 -12.21 5.93 -11.54
CA SER A 301 -11.84 6.72 -12.74
C SER A 301 -12.65 8.00 -12.89
N GLU A 302 -13.92 8.01 -12.47
CA GLU A 302 -14.78 9.19 -12.52
C GLU A 302 -14.35 10.22 -11.47
N LEU A 303 -13.93 9.76 -10.28
CA LEU A 303 -13.31 10.62 -9.27
C LEU A 303 -12.02 11.27 -9.78
N ARG A 304 -11.19 10.51 -10.48
CA ARG A 304 -9.98 11.05 -11.13
C ARG A 304 -10.32 12.09 -12.20
N ALA A 305 -11.25 11.77 -13.10
CA ALA A 305 -11.68 12.70 -14.14
C ALA A 305 -12.28 13.98 -13.54
N TYR A 306 -13.03 13.86 -12.44
CA TYR A 306 -13.57 15.00 -11.72
C TYR A 306 -12.47 15.85 -11.05
N TYR A 307 -11.49 15.22 -10.38
CA TYR A 307 -10.31 15.89 -9.85
C TYR A 307 -9.57 16.67 -10.93
N ASN A 308 -9.27 16.04 -12.07
CA ASN A 308 -8.53 16.68 -13.17
C ASN A 308 -9.26 17.94 -13.68
N ARG A 309 -10.59 17.88 -13.81
CA ARG A 309 -11.40 19.05 -14.21
C ARG A 309 -11.31 20.19 -13.19
N LEU A 310 -11.35 19.88 -11.90
CA LEU A 310 -11.24 20.90 -10.86
C LEU A 310 -9.83 21.50 -10.80
N GLY A 311 -8.80 20.68 -11.01
CA GLY A 311 -7.42 21.14 -11.11
C GLY A 311 -7.23 22.09 -12.28
N ALA A 312 -7.71 21.71 -13.47
CA ALA A 312 -7.66 22.55 -14.66
C ALA A 312 -8.42 23.89 -14.50
N ALA A 313 -9.48 23.90 -13.68
CA ALA A 313 -10.23 25.11 -13.36
C ALA A 313 -9.60 25.96 -12.23
N GLY A 314 -8.45 25.56 -11.68
CA GLY A 314 -7.78 26.30 -10.60
C GLY A 314 -8.50 26.23 -9.25
N HIS A 315 -9.33 25.21 -9.03
CA HIS A 315 -10.14 25.07 -7.83
C HIS A 315 -9.52 24.17 -6.75
N LEU A 316 -8.37 23.58 -7.02
CA LEU A 316 -7.67 22.69 -6.10
C LEU A 316 -6.50 23.41 -5.43
N SER A 317 -6.34 23.23 -4.13
CA SER A 317 -5.13 23.64 -3.42
C SER A 317 -3.94 22.77 -3.85
N GLU A 318 -2.73 23.31 -3.68
CA GLU A 318 -1.48 22.57 -3.93
C GLU A 318 -1.35 21.27 -3.11
N GLU A 319 -1.95 21.24 -1.92
CA GLU A 319 -1.86 20.11 -1.00
C GLU A 319 -2.87 18.97 -1.27
N PHE A 320 -3.75 19.14 -2.26
CA PHE A 320 -4.84 18.20 -2.51
C PHE A 320 -4.53 17.25 -3.68
N TYR A 321 -4.72 15.94 -3.45
CA TYR A 321 -4.55 14.89 -4.46
C TYR A 321 -5.66 13.83 -4.30
N PRO A 322 -6.05 13.12 -5.38
CA PRO A 322 -7.25 12.28 -5.36
C PRO A 322 -7.22 11.21 -4.27
N GLU A 323 -6.06 10.57 -4.09
CA GLU A 323 -5.92 9.40 -3.22
C GLU A 323 -6.30 9.66 -1.76
N GLN A 324 -6.29 10.91 -1.27
CA GLN A 324 -6.77 11.24 0.08
C GLN A 324 -8.20 10.76 0.32
N PHE A 325 -9.03 10.65 -0.71
CA PHE A 325 -10.36 10.07 -0.58
C PHE A 325 -10.38 8.59 -0.14
N ASP A 326 -9.25 7.88 -0.16
CA ASP A 326 -9.15 6.53 0.41
C ASP A 326 -9.38 6.50 1.93
N MET A 327 -9.15 7.61 2.65
CA MET A 327 -9.38 7.63 4.10
C MET A 327 -10.85 7.41 4.52
N SER A 328 -11.80 7.43 3.58
CA SER A 328 -13.22 7.21 3.89
C SER A 328 -13.47 5.75 4.24
N PHE A 329 -12.61 4.85 3.75
CA PHE A 329 -12.64 3.45 4.12
C PHE A 329 -12.57 3.25 5.65
N ASP A 330 -11.83 4.09 6.36
CA ASP A 330 -11.59 3.91 7.79
C ASP A 330 -12.75 4.40 8.67
N PHE A 331 -13.43 5.48 8.25
CA PHE A 331 -14.50 6.08 9.05
C PHE A 331 -15.92 5.74 8.56
N ALA A 332 -16.12 5.52 7.25
CA ALA A 332 -17.45 5.32 6.69
C ALA A 332 -18.14 4.06 7.24
N PRO A 333 -17.47 2.90 7.37
CA PRO A 333 -18.11 1.72 7.97
C PRO A 333 -18.55 1.97 9.42
N ARG A 334 -17.81 2.78 10.18
CA ARG A 334 -18.16 3.07 11.57
C ARG A 334 -19.40 3.94 11.66
N MET A 335 -19.52 4.95 10.81
CA MET A 335 -20.68 5.85 10.82
C MET A 335 -21.91 5.20 10.23
N CYS A 336 -21.73 4.53 9.09
CA CYS A 336 -22.84 4.11 8.28
C CYS A 336 -23.36 2.73 8.68
N ASP A 337 -22.48 1.75 8.85
CA ASP A 337 -22.92 0.38 9.15
C ASP A 337 -23.15 0.12 10.63
N ARG A 338 -22.42 0.83 11.51
CA ARG A 338 -22.58 0.65 12.96
C ARG A 338 -23.63 1.57 13.57
N GLY A 339 -24.32 2.37 12.76
CA GLY A 339 -25.36 3.29 13.23
C GLY A 339 -24.83 4.47 14.06
N GLU A 340 -23.55 4.81 13.94
CA GLU A 340 -22.90 5.90 14.69
C GLU A 340 -22.99 7.24 13.95
N GLU A 341 -24.10 7.51 13.25
CA GLU A 341 -24.31 8.71 12.43
C GLU A 341 -24.16 10.02 13.22
N ASN A 342 -24.37 9.96 14.54
CA ASN A 342 -24.17 11.11 15.44
C ASN A 342 -22.70 11.54 15.55
N PHE A 343 -21.76 10.68 15.17
CA PHE A 343 -20.33 10.99 15.08
C PHE A 343 -19.87 11.26 13.64
N CYS A 344 -20.78 11.48 12.70
CA CYS A 344 -20.39 11.86 11.34
C CYS A 344 -19.67 13.24 11.33
N PRO A 345 -18.46 13.37 10.78
CA PRO A 345 -17.71 14.63 10.72
C PRO A 345 -18.33 15.62 9.73
N PHE A 346 -19.20 15.15 8.85
CA PHE A 346 -19.91 15.94 7.87
C PHE A 346 -21.36 16.26 8.30
N LYS A 347 -21.72 16.03 9.55
CA LYS A 347 -23.04 16.34 10.11
C LYS A 347 -22.97 17.62 10.93
N GLY A 348 -23.83 18.60 10.64
CA GLY A 348 -23.87 19.88 11.36
C GLY A 348 -24.07 19.73 12.88
N SER A 349 -24.87 18.74 13.30
CA SER A 349 -25.15 18.37 14.70
C SER A 349 -24.25 17.24 15.23
N SER A 350 -23.07 17.03 14.63
CA SER A 350 -22.14 15.99 15.06
C SER A 350 -21.70 16.16 16.52
N LYS A 351 -21.78 15.08 17.29
CA LYS A 351 -21.23 15.00 18.65
C LYS A 351 -19.71 15.09 18.69
N LEU A 352 -19.01 14.91 17.56
CA LEU A 352 -17.55 15.04 17.50
C LEU A 352 -17.04 16.41 17.94
N LYS A 353 -17.86 17.45 17.80
CA LYS A 353 -17.51 18.82 18.22
C LYS A 353 -17.14 18.88 19.71
N GLU A 354 -17.79 18.06 20.54
CA GLU A 354 -17.52 17.96 21.98
C GLU A 354 -16.14 17.37 22.29
N TYR A 355 -15.58 16.60 21.36
CA TYR A 355 -14.28 15.92 21.51
C TYR A 355 -13.13 16.71 20.87
N CYS A 356 -13.43 17.89 20.32
CA CYS A 356 -12.44 18.71 19.67
C CYS A 356 -11.63 19.51 20.68
N LEU A 357 -10.33 19.22 20.79
CA LEU A 357 -9.46 19.87 21.79
C LEU A 357 -8.90 21.24 21.34
N GLY A 358 -9.00 21.58 20.05
CA GLY A 358 -8.39 22.78 19.48
C GLY A 358 -6.91 22.94 19.87
N ASN A 359 -6.51 24.16 20.23
CA ASN A 359 -5.13 24.45 20.66
C ASN A 359 -4.72 23.70 21.94
N ALA A 360 -5.67 23.34 22.82
CA ALA A 360 -5.40 22.60 24.04
C ALA A 360 -4.99 21.12 23.78
N GLY A 361 -5.15 20.65 22.53
CA GLY A 361 -4.73 19.32 22.10
C GLY A 361 -3.24 19.19 21.77
N ARG A 362 -2.46 20.29 21.73
CA ARG A 362 -1.04 20.23 21.35
C ARG A 362 -0.27 19.21 22.20
N GLY A 363 0.40 18.27 21.55
CA GLY A 363 1.17 17.21 22.22
C GLY A 363 0.32 16.15 22.92
N ARG A 364 -0.98 16.07 22.61
CA ARG A 364 -1.90 15.04 23.11
C ARG A 364 -2.47 14.25 21.94
N LEU A 365 -2.85 12.99 22.20
CA LEU A 365 -3.56 12.18 21.21
C LEU A 365 -4.90 12.81 20.84
N CYS A 366 -5.27 12.75 19.56
CA CYS A 366 -6.50 13.31 19.03
C CYS A 366 -7.70 12.38 19.29
N PRO A 367 -8.67 12.76 20.15
CA PRO A 367 -9.82 11.91 20.44
C PRO A 367 -10.68 11.66 19.20
N ILE A 368 -10.86 12.69 18.35
CA ILE A 368 -11.67 12.59 17.13
C ILE A 368 -11.08 11.55 16.17
N VAL A 369 -9.78 11.60 15.89
CA VAL A 369 -9.15 10.63 14.97
C VAL A 369 -9.26 9.21 15.53
N ARG A 370 -9.11 9.03 16.85
CA ARG A 370 -9.29 7.72 17.49
C ARG A 370 -10.72 7.20 17.36
N ILE A 371 -11.72 8.05 17.57
CA ILE A 371 -13.14 7.70 17.40
C ILE A 371 -13.40 7.30 15.94
N LEU A 372 -12.99 8.14 15.00
CA LEU A 372 -13.33 8.01 13.59
C LEU A 372 -12.59 6.90 12.87
N CYS A 373 -11.28 6.77 13.09
CA CYS A 373 -10.43 5.89 12.30
C CYS A 373 -9.77 4.81 13.16
N GLY A 374 -9.72 5.02 14.48
CA GLY A 374 -9.02 4.11 15.39
C GLY A 374 -7.53 4.39 15.53
N TYR A 375 -7.00 5.46 14.93
CA TYR A 375 -5.58 5.77 15.01
C TYR A 375 -5.19 6.48 16.31
N GLU A 376 -3.94 6.32 16.68
CA GLU A 376 -3.30 7.08 17.76
C GLU A 376 -2.37 8.10 17.09
N SER A 377 -2.89 9.31 16.87
CA SER A 377 -2.17 10.42 16.26
C SER A 377 -2.23 11.65 17.16
N ASP A 378 -1.20 12.49 17.10
CA ASP A 378 -1.22 13.78 17.79
C ASP A 378 -2.37 14.67 17.27
N CYS A 379 -2.97 15.43 18.18
CA CYS A 379 -3.97 16.41 17.82
C CYS A 379 -3.28 17.62 17.18
N LEU A 380 -3.56 17.84 15.90
CA LEU A 380 -3.10 19.03 15.19
C LEU A 380 -3.83 20.27 15.74
N PRO A 381 -3.11 21.21 16.41
CA PRO A 381 -3.74 22.21 17.27
C PRO A 381 -4.41 23.37 16.52
N SER A 382 -4.07 23.62 15.26
CA SER A 382 -4.66 24.70 14.45
C SER A 382 -6.01 24.25 13.86
N GLU A 383 -7.10 24.77 14.45
CA GLU A 383 -8.49 24.69 13.95
C GLU A 383 -8.93 23.33 13.41
N CYS A 384 -9.18 22.41 14.34
CA CYS A 384 -10.00 21.22 14.14
C CYS A 384 -11.15 21.48 13.14
N PRO A 385 -11.08 20.92 11.91
CA PRO A 385 -11.96 21.30 10.81
C PRO A 385 -13.43 20.95 11.07
N ILE A 386 -13.69 20.06 12.04
CA ILE A 386 -15.02 19.71 12.54
C ILE A 386 -15.75 20.90 13.18
N LEU A 387 -15.02 21.87 13.73
CA LEU A 387 -15.59 23.06 14.37
C LEU A 387 -16.03 24.14 13.37
N ALA A 388 -15.47 24.15 12.16
CA ALA A 388 -15.63 25.22 11.17
C ALA A 388 -17.02 25.30 10.48
N GLY A 389 -18.05 24.62 11.01
CA GLY A 389 -19.44 24.80 10.60
C GLY A 389 -19.87 24.03 9.34
N SER A 390 -21.19 23.85 9.21
CA SER A 390 -21.88 22.73 8.55
C SER A 390 -21.42 22.33 7.14
N VAL A 391 -21.18 21.04 6.99
CA VAL A 391 -21.42 20.31 5.74
C VAL A 391 -22.88 19.82 5.77
N GLU A 392 -23.50 19.70 4.60
CA GLU A 392 -24.75 18.95 4.42
C GLU A 392 -24.58 17.55 5.04
N ASP A 393 -25.60 17.01 5.72
CA ASP A 393 -25.51 15.71 6.42
C ASP A 393 -25.40 14.55 5.42
N ILE A 394 -24.21 14.36 4.85
CA ILE A 394 -23.92 13.32 3.87
C ILE A 394 -23.89 11.91 4.49
N CYS A 395 -23.99 11.80 5.81
CA CYS A 395 -24.11 10.52 6.50
C CYS A 395 -25.56 10.13 6.75
N SER A 396 -26.54 11.01 6.47
CA SER A 396 -27.95 10.69 6.62
C SER A 396 -28.38 9.47 5.79
N GLY A 397 -29.28 8.66 6.36
CA GLY A 397 -29.79 7.44 5.72
C GLY A 397 -28.70 6.41 5.42
N CYS A 398 -27.64 6.38 6.22
CA CYS A 398 -26.60 5.37 6.09
C CYS A 398 -26.93 4.09 6.85
N ALA A 399 -27.74 4.16 7.90
CA ALA A 399 -28.24 2.99 8.58
C ALA A 399 -28.88 2.04 7.58
N LEU A 400 -28.25 0.88 7.34
CA LEU A 400 -28.94 -0.24 6.71
C LEU A 400 -30.17 -0.51 7.56
N VAL A 401 -31.35 -0.34 6.96
CA VAL A 401 -32.57 -0.93 7.52
C VAL A 401 -32.28 -2.42 7.51
N VAL A 402 -31.98 -2.96 8.70
CA VAL A 402 -31.86 -4.41 8.88
C VAL A 402 -33.27 -4.95 8.66
N SER A 403 -33.56 -5.32 7.41
CA SER A 403 -34.76 -6.04 7.01
C SER A 403 -34.63 -7.51 7.32
#